data_AF-A0A2J8I4U8-F1
#
_entry.id   AF-A0A2J8I4U8-F1
#
_cell.length_a   1.000
_cell.length_b   1.000
_cell.length_c   1.000
_cell.angle_alpha   90.00
_cell.angle_beta   90.00
_cell.angle_gamma   90.00
#
_symmetry.space_group_name_H-M   'P 1'
#
loop_
_entity.id
_entity.type
_entity.pdbx_description
1 polymer ?
#
loop_
_entity_poly.entity_id
_entity_poly.type
_entity_poly.pdbx_seq_one_letter_code
_entity_poly.pdbx_strand_id
1 'polypeptide(L)'
;MKYSLDINDWICIEGDENDYVIERFEVRIKGKKPLILNKPSFSKLVFVTQQYLNLPLNNTKTFLKETVLDSPEPMMLVEYIRLIEYLESN
;
A
#
# COMPACT_ATOMS: atom_id res chain seq x y z
N MET A 1 21.32 8.23 8.88
CA MET A 1 20.30 8.87 8.02
C MET A 1 19.02 8.93 8.84
N LYS A 2 18.67 10.10 9.36
CA LYS A 2 17.54 10.29 10.29
C LYS A 2 16.31 10.54 9.41
N TYR A 3 15.40 9.58 9.32
CA TYR A 3 14.09 9.84 8.71
C TYR A 3 13.33 10.74 9.69
N SER A 4 13.15 12.03 9.36
CA SER A 4 12.16 12.87 10.03
C SER A 4 10.81 12.49 9.43
N LEU A 5 10.09 11.59 10.09
CA LEU A 5 8.72 11.30 9.71
C LEU A 5 7.88 12.56 10.00
N ASP A 6 7.32 13.15 8.95
CA ASP A 6 6.34 14.23 9.06
C ASP A 6 5.02 13.62 9.58
N ILE A 7 4.27 14.36 10.41
CA ILE A 7 2.98 13.89 10.92
C ILE A 7 1.93 13.73 9.81
N ASN A 8 2.18 14.33 8.65
CA ASN A 8 1.42 14.17 7.42
C ASN A 8 1.99 13.07 6.51
N ASP A 9 3.04 12.36 6.93
CA ASP A 9 3.55 11.21 6.19
C ASP A 9 2.52 10.07 6.24
N TRP A 10 2.40 9.36 5.12
CA TRP A 10 1.47 8.24 4.99
C TRP A 10 2.01 6.99 5.66
N ILE A 11 1.08 6.16 6.18
CA ILE A 11 1.45 4.91 6.83
C ILE A 11 1.91 3.90 5.78
N CYS A 12 3.00 3.23 6.15
CA CYS A 12 3.83 2.47 5.24
C CYS A 12 3.12 1.18 4.78
N ILE A 13 3.13 0.91 3.48
CA ILE A 13 2.71 -0.37 2.89
C ILE A 13 3.60 -1.55 3.39
N GLU A 14 4.75 -1.25 4.00
CA GLU A 14 5.61 -2.27 4.65
C GLU A 14 5.34 -2.47 6.15
N GLY A 15 4.35 -1.77 6.74
CA GLY A 15 3.83 -2.08 8.08
C GLY A 15 3.07 -3.41 8.11
N ASP A 16 2.89 -3.99 9.30
CA ASP A 16 2.15 -5.24 9.49
C ASP A 16 0.84 -5.20 8.68
N GLU A 17 0.49 -6.31 8.00
CA GLU A 17 -0.70 -6.44 7.12
C GLU A 17 -2.04 -6.12 7.84
N ASN A 18 -2.01 -5.70 9.11
CA ASN A 18 -3.11 -5.31 9.97
C ASN A 18 -3.47 -3.81 9.90
N ASP A 19 -2.60 -2.94 9.38
CA ASP A 19 -2.81 -1.49 9.45
C ASP A 19 -3.68 -0.92 8.31
N TYR A 20 -3.93 -1.71 7.25
CA TYR A 20 -4.74 -1.29 6.11
C TYR A 20 -5.36 -2.48 5.36
N VAL A 21 -6.53 -2.26 4.75
CA VAL A 21 -7.21 -3.26 3.91
C VAL A 21 -7.35 -2.72 2.49
N ILE A 22 -6.74 -3.40 1.51
CA ILE A 22 -6.90 -3.07 0.09
C ILE A 22 -8.19 -3.73 -0.40
N GLU A 23 -9.26 -2.97 -0.63
CA GLU A 23 -10.52 -3.55 -1.12
C GLU A 23 -10.41 -4.07 -2.55
N ARG A 24 -9.78 -3.28 -3.42
CA ARG A 24 -9.61 -3.59 -4.84
C ARG A 24 -8.36 -2.91 -5.40
N PHE A 25 -7.61 -3.66 -6.18
CA PHE A 25 -6.48 -3.16 -6.96
C PHE A 25 -6.70 -3.50 -8.44
N GLU A 26 -6.50 -2.51 -9.30
CA GLU A 26 -6.79 -2.64 -10.73
C GLU A 26 -5.73 -1.95 -11.59
N VAL A 27 -5.13 -2.70 -12.51
CA VAL A 27 -4.14 -2.19 -13.47
C VAL A 27 -4.61 -2.48 -14.89
N ARG A 28 -4.75 -1.42 -15.68
CA ARG A 28 -5.14 -1.48 -17.10
C ARG A 28 -3.99 -1.03 -17.97
N ILE A 29 -3.51 -1.93 -18.82
CA ILE A 29 -2.47 -1.64 -19.81
C ILE A 29 -3.06 -1.91 -21.19
N LYS A 30 -2.90 -0.95 -22.11
CA LYS A 30 -3.37 -1.09 -23.50
C LYS A 30 -2.79 -2.36 -24.12
N GLY A 31 -3.65 -3.21 -24.67
CA GLY A 31 -3.24 -4.47 -25.32
C GLY A 31 -2.99 -5.64 -24.36
N LYS A 32 -3.21 -5.48 -23.05
CA LYS A 32 -3.22 -6.58 -22.06
C LYS A 32 -4.60 -6.71 -21.41
N LYS A 33 -4.95 -7.94 -21.01
CA LYS A 33 -6.13 -8.17 -20.16
C LYS A 33 -5.91 -7.44 -18.82
N PRO A 34 -6.88 -6.65 -18.32
CA PRO A 34 -6.75 -5.97 -17.04
C PRO A 34 -6.39 -6.91 -15.90
N LEU A 35 -5.47 -6.49 -15.04
CA LEU A 35 -5.21 -7.14 -13.76
C LEU A 35 -6.18 -6.56 -12.74
N ILE A 36 -7.02 -7.41 -12.16
CA ILE A 36 -8.00 -7.02 -11.13
C ILE A 36 -7.82 -7.98 -9.95
N LEU A 37 -7.55 -7.42 -8.77
CA LEU A 37 -7.44 -8.15 -7.51
C LEU A 37 -8.44 -7.55 -6.52
N ASN A 38 -9.30 -8.39 -5.94
CA ASN A 38 -10.21 -7.99 -4.86
C ASN A 38 -9.66 -8.53 -3.54
N LYS A 39 -9.63 -7.67 -2.51
CA LYS A 39 -9.13 -7.98 -1.17
C LYS A 39 -7.78 -8.70 -1.17
N PRO A 40 -6.74 -8.27 -1.93
CA PRO A 40 -5.45 -8.93 -1.89
C PRO A 40 -4.73 -8.66 -0.57
N SER A 41 -4.07 -9.68 -0.02
CA SER A 41 -2.98 -9.42 0.93
C SER A 41 -1.82 -8.71 0.22
N PHE A 42 -0.98 -8.01 0.97
CA PHE A 42 0.16 -7.31 0.39
C PHE A 42 1.09 -8.30 -0.35
N SER A 43 1.35 -9.46 0.26
CA SER A 43 2.15 -10.53 -0.36
C SER A 43 1.59 -10.97 -1.73
N LYS A 44 0.26 -11.13 -1.83
CA LYS A 44 -0.43 -11.49 -3.09
C LYS A 44 -0.38 -10.34 -4.10
N LEU A 45 -0.58 -9.11 -3.64
CA LEU A 45 -0.52 -7.91 -4.46
C LEU A 45 0.87 -7.78 -5.13
N VAL A 46 1.94 -7.89 -4.35
CA VAL A 46 3.33 -7.82 -4.85
C VAL A 46 3.59 -8.93 -5.84
N PHE A 47 3.33 -10.18 -5.47
CA PHE A 47 3.62 -11.33 -6.32
C PHE A 47 2.89 -11.27 -7.66
N VAL A 48 1.58 -11.02 -7.65
CA VAL A 48 0.79 -11.03 -8.89
C VAL A 48 1.13 -9.83 -9.77
N THR A 49 1.37 -8.65 -9.18
CA THR A 49 1.78 -7.46 -9.94
C THR A 49 3.15 -7.67 -10.58
N GLN A 50 4.09 -8.30 -9.87
CA GLN A 50 5.42 -8.65 -10.41
C GLN A 50 5.30 -9.52 -11.67
N GLN A 51 4.49 -10.59 -11.60
CA GLN A 51 4.28 -11.49 -12.75
C GLN A 51 3.56 -10.79 -13.91
N TYR A 52 2.56 -9.96 -13.60
CA TYR A 52 1.77 -9.27 -14.61
C TYR A 52 2.56 -8.20 -15.39
N LEU A 53 3.39 -7.44 -14.69
CA LEU A 53 4.23 -6.38 -15.27
C LEU A 53 5.60 -6.87 -15.73
N ASN A 54 5.99 -8.09 -15.36
CA ASN A 54 7.33 -8.64 -15.59
C ASN A 54 8.43 -7.71 -15.06
N LEU A 55 8.27 -7.26 -13.81
CA LEU A 55 9.19 -6.34 -13.15
C LEU A 55 10.04 -7.07 -12.09
N PRO A 56 11.24 -6.56 -11.77
CA PRO A 56 11.95 -6.95 -10.56
C PRO A 56 11.14 -6.61 -9.29
N LEU A 57 11.39 -7.33 -8.20
CA LEU A 57 10.69 -7.15 -6.92
C LEU A 57 10.74 -5.70 -6.42
N ASN A 58 11.92 -5.09 -6.40
CA ASN A 58 12.09 -3.71 -5.93
C ASN A 58 11.28 -2.71 -6.77
N ASN A 59 11.32 -2.85 -8.10
CA ASN A 59 10.55 -1.99 -9.00
C ASN A 59 9.05 -2.21 -8.84
N THR A 60 8.61 -3.44 -8.55
CA THR A 60 7.21 -3.76 -8.27
C THR A 60 6.75 -3.08 -6.98
N LYS A 61 7.57 -3.10 -5.93
CA LYS A 61 7.29 -2.40 -4.67
C LYS A 61 7.19 -0.89 -4.90
N THR A 62 8.11 -0.29 -5.65
CA THR A 62 8.06 1.15 -5.98
C THR A 62 6.81 1.50 -6.76
N PHE A 63 6.47 0.73 -7.80
CA PHE A 63 5.24 0.92 -8.57
C PHE A 63 3.99 0.86 -7.69
N LEU A 64 3.90 -0.14 -6.79
CA LEU A 64 2.76 -0.27 -5.88
C LEU A 64 2.70 0.89 -4.88
N LYS A 65 3.85 1.36 -4.37
CA LYS A 65 3.89 2.57 -3.53
C LYS A 65 3.32 3.77 -4.30
N GLU A 66 3.83 4.05 -5.49
CA GLU A 66 3.38 5.20 -6.27
C GLU A 66 1.90 5.11 -6.69
N THR A 67 1.39 3.91 -7.01
CA THR A 67 0.02 3.74 -7.54
C THR A 67 -1.06 3.52 -6.49
N VAL A 68 -0.72 2.96 -5.32
CA VAL A 68 -1.66 2.76 -4.21
C VAL A 68 -1.71 4.00 -3.31
N LEU A 69 -0.61 4.76 -3.22
CA LEU A 69 -0.54 5.98 -2.39
C LEU A 69 -1.16 7.22 -3.05
N ASP A 70 -1.49 7.17 -4.35
CA ASP A 70 -2.23 8.24 -5.06
C ASP A 70 -3.77 8.06 -4.95
N SER A 71 -4.22 7.43 -3.86
CA SER A 71 -5.62 7.29 -3.46
C SER A 71 -6.09 8.58 -2.77
N PRO A 72 -7.36 9.03 -2.93
CA PRO A 72 -7.81 10.32 -2.41
C PRO A 72 -7.85 10.44 -0.87
N GLU A 73 -7.87 9.32 -0.13
CA GLU A 73 -7.81 9.33 1.35
C GLU A 73 -6.95 8.18 1.91
N PRO A 74 -5.62 8.28 1.88
CA PRO A 74 -4.75 7.40 2.65
C PRO A 74 -4.81 7.80 4.13
N MET A 75 -4.54 6.86 5.05
CA MET A 75 -4.50 7.17 6.49
C MET A 75 -3.15 7.83 6.82
N MET A 76 -3.19 9.02 7.41
CA MET A 76 -2.01 9.79 7.79
C MET A 76 -1.41 9.28 9.11
N LEU A 77 -0.11 9.45 9.31
CA LEU A 77 0.61 9.05 10.53
C LEU A 77 -0.04 9.62 11.80
N VAL A 78 -0.56 10.84 11.76
CA VAL A 78 -1.30 11.46 12.88
C VAL A 78 -2.58 10.69 13.26
N GLU A 79 -3.27 10.10 12.28
CA GLU A 79 -4.49 9.34 12.52
C GLU A 79 -4.18 7.98 13.15
N TYR A 80 -3.08 7.35 12.73
CA TYR A 80 -2.59 6.12 13.34
C TYR A 80 -2.07 6.30 14.75
N ILE A 81 -1.31 7.36 15.03
CA ILE A 81 -0.87 7.67 16.41
C ILE A 81 -2.08 7.80 17.33
N ARG A 82 -3.13 8.52 16.90
CA ARG A 82 -4.38 8.68 17.67
C ARG A 82 -5.10 7.36 17.91
N LEU A 83 -5.09 6.44 16.93
CA LEU A 83 -5.70 5.12 17.06
C LEU A 83 -4.94 4.25 18.08
N ILE A 84 -3.62 4.23 18.01
CA ILE A 84 -2.77 3.48 18.96
C ILE A 84 -2.97 4.01 20.38
N GLU A 85 -2.91 5.34 20.58
CA GLU A 85 -3.15 5.96 21.89
C GLU A 85 -4.53 5.58 22.46
N TYR A 86 -5.57 5.56 21.63
CA TYR A 86 -6.91 5.16 22.05
C TYR A 86 -6.99 3.69 22.46
N LEU A 87 -6.33 2.79 21.71
CA LEU A 87 -6.30 1.36 21.97
C LEU A 87 -5.47 0.99 23.22
N GLU A 88 -4.39 1.71 23.50
CA GLU A 88 -3.56 1.49 24.69
C GLU A 88 -4.15 2.13 25.97
N SER A 89 -5.08 3.08 25.81
CA SER A 89 -5.77 3.76 26.92
C SER A 89 -7.07 3.06 27.37
N ASN A 90 -7.41 1.92 26.77
CA ASN A 90 -8.56 1.06 27.13
C ASN A 90 -8.11 -0.37 27.44
#